data_AF-A0A8S3JM52-F1
#
_entry.id   AF-A0A8S3JM52-F1
#
_cell.length_a   1.000
_cell.length_b   1.000
_cell.length_c   1.000
_cell.angle_alpha   90.00
_cell.angle_beta   90.00
_cell.angle_gamma   90.00
#
_symmetry.space_group_name_H-M   'P 1'
#
loop_
_entity.id
_entity.type
_entity.pdbx_description
1 polymer ?
#
loop_
_entity_poly.entity_id
_entity_poly.type
_entity_poly.pdbx_seq_one_letter_code
_entity_poly.pdbx_strand_id
1 'polypeptide(L)'
;MGTQAVELYREMPNNLRDHVSQICVLNACSHAGLLHEARTIFNEISLKTESIITTMVDCLSRLFMFDEAQKLIEDYEKTNTPRIVMYMSLLSGARNNRNSNLSEKIYKRM
;
A
#
# COMPACT_ATOMS: atom_id res chain seq x y z
N MET A 1 17.64 7.02 -1.80
CA MET A 1 17.04 5.98 -2.68
C MET A 1 15.54 6.22 -2.90
N GLY A 2 14.68 6.28 -1.86
CA GLY A 2 13.23 6.48 -2.07
C GLY A 2 12.84 7.79 -2.74
N THR A 3 13.39 8.93 -2.31
CA THR A 3 13.13 10.25 -2.91
C THR A 3 13.56 10.32 -4.37
N GLN A 4 14.74 9.78 -4.69
CA GLN A 4 15.25 9.68 -6.06
C GLN A 4 14.34 8.82 -6.94
N ALA A 5 13.78 7.72 -6.41
CA ALA A 5 12.82 6.91 -7.16
C ALA A 5 11.53 7.67 -7.46
N VAL A 6 11.05 8.51 -6.53
CA VAL A 6 9.90 9.40 -6.74
C VAL A 6 10.20 10.46 -7.80
N GLU A 7 11.38 11.09 -7.75
CA GLU A 7 11.83 12.06 -8.75
C GLU A 7 11.86 11.44 -10.15
N LEU A 8 12.55 10.32 -10.32
CA LEU A 8 12.61 9.60 -11.59
C LEU A 8 11.22 9.20 -12.11
N TYR A 9 10.36 8.68 -11.23
CA TYR A 9 8.98 8.35 -11.60
C TYR A 9 8.18 9.58 -12.07
N ARG A 10 8.40 10.75 -11.45
CA ARG A 10 7.75 12.00 -11.83
C ARG A 10 8.30 12.60 -13.13
N GLU A 11 9.55 12.32 -13.47
CA GLU A 11 10.15 12.71 -14.76
C GLU A 11 9.67 11.82 -15.91
N MET A 12 9.24 10.57 -15.63
CA MET A 12 8.69 9.68 -16.65
C MET A 12 7.45 10.29 -17.32
N PRO A 13 7.35 10.27 -18.67
CA PRO A 13 6.14 10.65 -19.38
C PRO A 13 4.93 9.86 -18.89
N ASN A 14 3.79 10.53 -18.68
CA ASN A 14 2.59 9.90 -18.12
C ASN A 14 2.12 8.66 -18.90
N ASN A 15 2.28 8.65 -20.22
CA ASN A 15 1.91 7.53 -21.08
C ASN A 15 2.85 6.30 -20.95
N LEU A 16 3.99 6.45 -20.28
CA LEU A 16 4.94 5.36 -20.01
C LEU A 16 4.87 4.87 -18.55
N ARG A 17 4.06 5.51 -17.70
CA ARG A 17 3.85 5.08 -16.32
C ARG A 17 2.85 3.94 -16.29
N ASP A 18 3.36 2.72 -16.38
CA ASP A 18 2.57 1.49 -16.30
C ASP A 18 2.42 0.97 -14.85
N HIS A 19 1.69 -0.13 -14.70
CA HIS A 19 1.48 -0.78 -13.42
C HIS A 19 2.78 -1.19 -12.71
N VAL A 20 3.84 -1.54 -13.45
CA VAL A 20 5.13 -1.94 -12.88
C VAL A 20 5.81 -0.74 -12.23
N SER A 21 5.95 0.36 -12.97
CA SER A 21 6.55 1.59 -12.46
C SER A 21 5.80 2.15 -11.24
N GLN A 22 4.46 2.07 -11.25
CA GLN A 22 3.59 2.45 -10.14
C GLN A 22 3.82 1.61 -8.88
N ILE A 23 3.90 0.28 -9.01
CA ILE A 23 4.20 -0.62 -7.89
C ILE A 23 5.61 -0.35 -7.35
N CYS A 24 6.60 -0.18 -8.25
CA CYS A 24 7.98 0.10 -7.88
C CYS A 24 8.10 1.39 -7.05
N VAL A 25 7.47 2.49 -7.49
CA VAL A 25 7.55 3.75 -6.76
C VAL A 25 6.80 3.71 -5.42
N LEU A 26 5.65 3.01 -5.33
CA LEU A 26 4.95 2.81 -4.06
C LEU A 26 5.78 1.99 -3.06
N ASN A 27 6.44 0.93 -3.53
CA ASN A 27 7.38 0.17 -2.71
C ASN A 27 8.54 1.05 -2.25
N ALA A 28 9.13 1.84 -3.15
CA ALA A 28 10.20 2.76 -2.79
C ALA A 28 9.76 3.76 -1.70
N CYS A 29 8.54 4.27 -1.78
CA CYS A 29 7.96 5.14 -0.75
C CYS A 29 7.80 4.41 0.59
N SER A 30 7.26 3.19 0.57
CA SER A 30 7.11 2.32 1.75
C SER A 30 8.45 2.08 2.47
N HIS A 31 9.49 1.72 1.72
CA HIS A 31 10.83 1.49 2.28
C HIS A 31 11.49 2.77 2.82
N ALA A 32 11.17 3.94 2.27
CA ALA A 32 11.79 5.20 2.64
C ALA A 32 11.00 6.05 3.64
N GLY A 33 9.82 5.60 4.09
CA GLY A 33 8.99 6.39 5.01
C GLY A 33 8.21 7.53 4.34
N LEU A 34 8.08 7.52 3.01
CA LEU A 34 7.52 8.62 2.22
C LEU A 34 6.00 8.49 2.07
N LEU A 35 5.29 8.64 3.20
CA LEU A 35 3.85 8.45 3.26
C LEU A 35 3.07 9.43 2.38
N HIS A 36 3.50 10.70 2.37
CA HIS A 36 2.82 11.74 1.60
C HIS A 36 2.92 11.45 0.10
N GLU A 37 4.10 11.09 -0.36
CA GLU A 37 4.40 10.77 -1.75
C GLU A 37 3.66 9.51 -2.19
N ALA A 38 3.63 8.47 -1.35
CA ALA A 38 2.86 7.24 -1.61
C ALA A 38 1.37 7.56 -1.85
N ARG A 39 0.76 8.37 -0.97
CA ARG A 39 -0.65 8.77 -1.10
C ARG A 39 -0.90 9.57 -2.37
N THR A 40 -0.05 10.56 -2.65
CA THR A 40 -0.17 11.40 -3.84
C THR A 40 -0.10 10.56 -5.11
N ILE A 41 0.92 9.71 -5.23
CA ILE A 41 1.08 8.83 -6.39
C ILE A 41 -0.09 7.86 -6.51
N PHE A 42 -0.51 7.22 -5.42
CA PHE A 42 -1.64 6.29 -5.42
C PHE A 42 -2.93 6.97 -5.90
N ASN A 43 -3.15 8.23 -5.52
CA ASN A 43 -4.31 9.01 -5.96
C ASN A 43 -4.25 9.40 -7.45
N GLU A 44 -3.05 9.60 -8.01
CA GLU A 44 -2.85 9.88 -9.44
C GLU A 44 -3.11 8.65 -10.33
N ILE A 45 -3.00 7.43 -9.80
CA ILE A 45 -3.28 6.20 -10.55
C ILE A 45 -4.78 6.09 -10.85
N SER A 46 -5.13 6.19 -12.12
CA SER A 46 -6.51 6.11 -12.61
C SER A 46 -7.12 4.71 -12.44
N LEU A 47 -6.40 3.66 -12.86
CA LEU A 47 -6.82 2.28 -12.72
C LEU A 47 -5.99 1.56 -11.66
N LYS A 48 -6.56 1.41 -10.47
CA LYS A 48 -5.94 0.69 -9.36
C LYS A 48 -6.21 -0.80 -9.48
N THR A 49 -5.26 -1.54 -10.04
CA THR A 49 -5.33 -3.00 -10.11
C THR A 49 -5.23 -3.62 -8.72
N GLU A 50 -5.63 -4.89 -8.57
CA GLU A 50 -5.46 -5.64 -7.31
C GLU A 50 -4.03 -5.57 -6.78
N SER A 51 -3.03 -5.65 -7.66
CA SER A 51 -1.61 -5.55 -7.27
C SER A 51 -1.27 -4.17 -6.70
N ILE A 52 -1.77 -3.09 -7.30
CA ILE A 52 -1.54 -1.73 -6.81
C ILE A 52 -2.24 -1.51 -5.46
N ILE A 53 -3.46 -2.02 -5.30
CA ILE A 53 -4.18 -1.99 -4.01
C ILE A 53 -3.39 -2.76 -2.95
N THR A 54 -2.94 -3.98 -3.26
CA THR A 54 -2.15 -4.82 -2.35
C THR A 54 -0.86 -4.12 -1.94
N THR A 55 -0.14 -3.51 -2.88
CA THR A 55 1.08 -2.74 -2.60
C THR A 55 0.79 -1.53 -1.72
N MET A 56 -0.33 -0.83 -1.91
CA MET A 56 -0.69 0.30 -1.06
C MET A 56 -1.07 -0.15 0.36
N VAL A 57 -1.78 -1.28 0.51
CA VAL A 57 -2.04 -1.89 1.81
C VAL A 57 -0.74 -2.22 2.53
N ASP A 58 0.23 -2.84 1.83
CA ASP A 58 1.56 -3.12 2.40
C ASP A 58 2.29 -1.84 2.84
N CYS A 59 2.29 -0.83 1.96
CA CYS A 59 2.87 0.49 2.24
C CYS A 59 2.29 1.11 3.52
N LEU A 60 0.97 1.23 3.60
CA LEU A 60 0.28 1.79 4.77
C LEU A 60 0.56 0.97 6.04
N SER A 61 0.57 -0.37 5.94
CA SER A 61 0.82 -1.27 7.07
C SER A 61 2.23 -1.09 7.64
N ARG A 62 3.24 -0.94 6.78
CA ARG A 62 4.64 -0.71 7.18
C ARG A 62 4.88 0.68 7.75
N LEU A 63 4.07 1.65 7.33
CA LEU A 63 4.08 3.02 7.84
C LEU A 63 3.13 3.21 9.03
N PHE A 64 2.59 2.11 9.57
CA PHE A 64 1.69 2.07 10.72
C PHE A 64 0.38 2.87 10.54
N MET A 65 -0.03 3.09 9.30
CA MET A 65 -1.30 3.72 8.93
C MET A 65 -2.39 2.64 8.86
N PHE A 66 -2.62 1.96 9.98
CA PHE A 66 -3.45 0.76 10.03
C PHE A 66 -4.91 0.98 9.69
N ASP A 67 -5.50 2.08 10.17
CA ASP A 67 -6.90 2.40 9.90
C ASP A 67 -7.13 2.63 8.39
N GLU A 68 -6.19 3.29 7.72
CA GLU A 68 -6.24 3.49 6.27
C GLU A 68 -6.03 2.18 5.50
N ALA A 69 -5.09 1.35 5.93
CA ALA A 69 -4.86 0.05 5.31
C ALA A 69 -6.10 -0.87 5.45
N GLN A 70 -6.72 -0.90 6.63
CA GLN A 70 -7.94 -1.66 6.89
C GLN A 70 -9.10 -1.13 6.04
N LYS A 71 -9.30 0.20 6.02
CA LYS A 71 -10.35 0.82 5.20
C LYS A 71 -10.18 0.49 3.72
N LEU A 72 -8.94 0.48 3.21
CA LEU A 72 -8.66 0.14 1.82
C LEU A 72 -9.03 -1.31 1.49
N ILE A 73 -8.79 -2.25 2.42
CA ILE A 73 -9.25 -3.64 2.28
C ILE A 73 -10.77 -3.71 2.29
N GLU A 74 -11.43 -3.04 3.24
CA GLU A 74 -12.89 -3.02 3.37
C GLU A 74 -13.57 -2.38 2.14
N ASP A 75 -12.96 -1.34 1.56
CA ASP A 75 -13.44 -0.72 0.33
C ASP A 75 -13.26 -1.66 -0.89
N TYR A 76 -12.16 -2.41 -0.95
CA TYR A 76 -11.94 -3.42 -2.00
C TYR A 76 -12.91 -4.60 -1.88
N GLU A 77 -13.24 -5.01 -0.65
CA GLU A 77 -14.15 -6.12 -0.33
C GLU A 77 -15.58 -5.89 -0.82
N LYS A 78 -16.00 -4.64 -0.98
CA LYS A 78 -17.35 -4.29 -1.48
C LYS A 78 -17.62 -4.78 -2.90
N THR A 79 -16.57 -4.97 -3.71
CA THR A 79 -16.70 -5.34 -5.12
C THR A 79 -15.86 -6.54 -5.52
N ASN A 80 -14.88 -6.95 -4.70
CA ASN A 80 -13.94 -8.04 -4.99
C ASN A 80 -13.63 -8.84 -3.74
N THR A 81 -13.11 -10.06 -3.89
CA THR A 81 -12.60 -10.84 -2.75
C THR A 81 -11.16 -10.41 -2.42
N PRO A 82 -10.87 -9.89 -1.21
CA PRO A 82 -9.51 -9.53 -0.82
C PRO A 82 -8.58 -10.74 -0.81
N ARG A 83 -7.35 -10.56 -1.28
CA ARG A 83 -6.34 -11.63 -1.19
C ARG A 83 -5.79 -11.71 0.22
N ILE A 84 -5.48 -12.93 0.65
CA ILE A 84 -4.87 -13.21 1.96
C ILE A 84 -3.61 -12.38 2.22
N VAL A 85 -2.85 -12.04 1.17
CA VAL A 85 -1.65 -11.20 1.28
C VAL A 85 -1.93 -9.80 1.82
N MET A 86 -3.10 -9.22 1.54
CA MET A 86 -3.49 -7.90 2.06
C MET A 86 -3.59 -7.94 3.60
N TYR A 87 -4.24 -8.97 4.15
CA TYR A 87 -4.34 -9.19 5.59
C TYR A 87 -2.98 -9.55 6.21
N MET A 88 -2.16 -10.35 5.52
CA MET A 88 -0.82 -10.71 5.99
C MET A 88 0.10 -9.49 6.11
N SER A 89 0.07 -8.57 5.14
CA SER A 89 0.80 -7.30 5.22
C SER A 89 0.35 -6.46 6.41
N LEU A 90 -0.97 -6.35 6.63
CA LEU A 90 -1.54 -5.62 7.75
C LEU A 90 -1.16 -6.23 9.10
N LEU A 91 -1.25 -7.56 9.21
CA LEU A 91 -0.86 -8.32 10.40
C LEU A 91 0.65 -8.15 10.71
N SER A 92 1.49 -8.22 9.68
CA SER A 92 2.94 -8.02 9.81
C SER A 92 3.27 -6.62 10.33
N GLY A 93 2.64 -5.58 9.76
CA GLY A 93 2.77 -4.20 10.24
C GLY A 93 2.34 -4.04 11.70
N ALA A 94 1.18 -4.59 12.07
CA ALA A 94 0.64 -4.53 13.43
C ALA A 94 1.56 -5.22 14.45
N ARG A 95 2.12 -6.39 14.10
CA ARG A 95 3.10 -7.10 14.92
C ARG A 95 4.39 -6.29 15.11
N ASN A 96 4.90 -5.70 14.04
CA ASN A 96 6.11 -4.86 14.09
C ASN A 96 5.90 -3.60 14.94
N ASN A 97 4.68 -3.08 15.00
CA ASN A 97 4.30 -1.97 15.89
C ASN A 97 3.94 -2.41 17.33
N ARG A 98 3.99 -3.71 17.64
CA ARG A 98 3.55 -4.31 18.92
C ARG A 98 2.07 -4.05 19.25
N ASN A 99 1.23 -3.87 18.23
CA ASN A 99 -0.21 -3.68 18.38
C ASN A 99 -0.93 -5.05 18.40
N SER A 100 -0.91 -5.70 19.57
CA SER A 100 -1.49 -7.04 19.77
C SER A 100 -3.01 -7.07 19.56
N ASN A 101 -3.72 -6.02 19.98
CA ASN A 101 -5.18 -5.91 19.82
C ASN A 101 -5.58 -5.89 18.34
N LEU A 102 -4.89 -5.10 17.53
CA LEU A 102 -5.12 -5.05 16.10
C LEU A 102 -4.74 -6.39 15.44
N SER A 103 -3.61 -6.98 15.84
CA SER A 103 -3.15 -8.27 15.31
C SER A 103 -4.18 -9.39 15.53
N GLU A 104 -4.80 -9.45 16.71
CA GLU A 104 -5.87 -10.42 17.00
C GLU A 104 -7.12 -10.17 16.15
N LYS A 105 -7.52 -8.90 15.97
CA LYS A 105 -8.66 -8.54 15.12
C LYS A 105 -8.45 -8.97 13.66
N ILE A 106 -7.26 -8.72 13.11
CA ILE A 106 -6.92 -9.10 11.73
C ILE A 106 -6.94 -10.63 11.57
N TYR A 107 -6.35 -11.35 12.53
CA TYR A 107 -6.30 -12.82 12.48
C TYR A 107 -7.69 -13.46 12.42
N LYS A 108 -8.70 -12.87 13.10
CA LYS A 108 -10.09 -13.36 13.06
C LYS A 108 -10.83 -13.07 11.74
N ARG A 109 -10.27 -12.20 10.88
CA ARG A 109 -10.83 -11.81 9.59
C ARG A 109 -10.18 -12.53 8.39
N MET A 110 -9.08 -13.24 8.64
CA MET A 110 -8.43 -14.11 7.67
C MET A 110 -9.15 -15.45 7.59
#